data_AF-A0A3M1HJ82-F1
#
_entry.id   AF-A0A3M1HJ82-F1
#
_cell.length_a   1.000
_cell.length_b   1.000
_cell.length_c   1.000
_cell.angle_alpha   90.00
_cell.angle_beta   90.00
_cell.angle_gamma   90.00
#
_symmetry.space_group_name_H-M   'P 1'
#
loop_
_entity.id
_entity.type
_entity.pdbx_description
1 polymer ?
#
loop_
_entity_poly.entity_id
_entity_poly.type
_entity_poly.pdbx_seq_one_letter_code
_entity_poly.pdbx_strand_id
1 'polypeptide(L)' 'MVADFIAFLRLRYGQEPSEEEVEALPALKDESFVGIWHDRTDMTDSTTWVRTVRAREWG' A
#
# COMPACT_ATOMS: atom_id res chain seq x y z
N MET A 1 17.76 -2.78 -18.29
CA MET A 1 18.28 -2.99 -16.92
C MET A 1 17.34 -2.37 -15.90
N VAL A 2 17.50 -2.67 -14.60
CA VAL A 2 16.68 -2.07 -13.52
C VAL A 2 16.68 -0.53 -13.56
N ALA A 3 17.80 0.07 -14.00
CA ALA A 3 17.92 1.52 -14.19
C ALA A 3 16.91 2.11 -15.19
N ASP A 4 16.66 1.42 -16.32
CA ASP A 4 15.69 1.89 -17.34
C ASP A 4 14.26 1.81 -16.82
N PHE A 5 13.97 0.78 -16.02
CA PHE A 5 12.67 0.63 -15.37
C PHE A 5 12.45 1.72 -14.30
N ILE A 6 13.48 2.06 -13.51
CA ILE A 6 13.43 3.18 -12.57
C ILE A 6 13.22 4.51 -13.31
N ALA A 7 13.91 4.73 -14.43
CA ALA A 7 13.74 5.92 -15.26
C ALA A 7 12.31 6.03 -15.81
N PHE A 8 11.74 4.91 -16.29
CA PHE A 8 10.36 4.83 -16.73
C PHE A 8 9.36 5.16 -15.61
N LEU A 9 9.57 4.62 -14.40
CA LEU A 9 8.70 4.92 -13.26
C LEU A 9 8.73 6.40 -12.89
N ARG A 10 9.90 7.02 -12.90
CA ARG A 10 10.04 8.47 -12.64
C ARG A 10 9.37 9.31 -13.72
N LEU A 11 9.47 8.91 -14.99
CA LEU A 11 8.80 9.61 -16.07
C LEU A 11 7.27 9.52 -15.95
N ARG A 12 6.75 8.35 -15.56
CA ARG A 12 5.32 8.07 -15.50
C ARG A 12 4.63 8.60 -14.24
N TYR A 13 5.33 8.57 -13.10
CA TYR A 13 4.77 8.87 -11.78
C TYR A 13 5.49 10.02 -11.05
N GLY A 14 6.51 10.63 -11.67
CA GLY A 14 7.21 11.78 -11.10
C GLY A 14 6.54 13.12 -11.38
N GLN A 15 5.37 13.12 -12.01
CA GLN A 15 4.48 14.28 -11.98
C GLN A 15 3.79 14.28 -10.61
N GLU A 16 3.95 15.37 -9.86
CA GLU A 16 3.06 15.59 -8.73
C GLU A 16 1.63 15.69 -9.26
N PRO A 17 0.67 15.02 -8.62
CA PRO A 17 -0.73 15.13 -9.01
C PRO A 17 -1.10 16.61 -9.07
N SER A 18 -1.86 17.00 -10.10
CA SER A 18 -2.29 18.40 -10.19
C SER A 18 -3.10 18.76 -8.95
N GLU A 19 -3.12 20.04 -8.56
CA GLU A 19 -3.92 20.49 -7.42
C GLU A 19 -5.39 20.06 -7.56
N GLU A 20 -5.92 20.01 -8.80
CA GLU A 20 -7.26 19.49 -9.13
C GLU A 20 -7.42 17.97 -8.86
N GLU A 21 -6.39 17.16 -9.11
CA GLU A 21 -6.42 15.71 -8.84
C GLU A 21 -6.34 15.41 -7.34
N VAL A 22 -5.61 16.23 -6.57
CA VAL A 22 -5.50 16.11 -5.12
C VAL A 22 -6.80 16.57 -4.42
N GLU A 23 -7.46 17.61 -4.93
CA GLU A 23 -8.73 18.11 -4.37
C GLU A 23 -9.88 17.11 -4.57
N ALA A 24 -9.83 16.31 -5.64
CA ALA A 24 -10.86 15.33 -5.97
C ALA A 24 -10.83 14.06 -5.10
N LEU A 25 -9.71 13.78 -4.43
CA LEU A 25 -9.56 12.58 -3.60
C LEU A 25 -9.79 12.93 -2.12
N PRO A 26 -10.63 12.15 -1.40
CA PRO A 26 -10.71 12.27 0.04
C PRO A 26 -9.33 11.98 0.66
N ALA A 27 -9.07 12.51 1.85
CA ALA A 27 -7.86 12.13 2.57
C ALA A 27 -7.89 10.62 2.84
N LEU A 28 -6.75 9.93 2.70
CA LEU A 28 -6.64 8.47 2.85
C LEU A 28 -7.26 7.92 4.14
N LYS A 29 -7.23 8.70 5.23
CA LYS A 29 -7.85 8.35 6.53
C LYS A 29 -9.40 8.31 6.49
N ASP A 30 -9.99 9.00 5.53
CA ASP A 30 -11.43 9.14 5.33
C ASP A 30 -11.94 8.20 4.22
N GLU A 31 -11.02 7.52 3.52
CA GLU A 31 -11.37 6.47 2.56
C GLU A 31 -11.88 5.22 3.27
N SER A 32 -12.90 4.58 2.69
CA SER A 32 -13.35 3.27 3.16
C SER A 32 -12.28 2.22 2.86
N PHE A 33 -12.07 1.31 3.82
CA PHE A 33 -11.13 0.22 3.60
C PHE A 33 -11.69 -0.75 2.54
N VAL A 34 -10.98 -0.88 1.41
CA VAL A 34 -11.31 -1.84 0.34
C VAL A 34 -10.23 -2.91 0.32
N GLY A 35 -10.54 -4.10 0.88
CA GLY A 35 -9.57 -5.19 0.89
C GLY A 35 -10.14 -6.50 1.40
N ILE A 36 -9.59 -7.60 0.88
CA ILE A 36 -9.96 -8.99 1.23
C ILE A 36 -9.77 -9.27 2.74
N TRP A 37 -8.97 -8.47 3.44
CA TRP A 37 -8.62 -8.67 4.84
C TRP A 37 -9.44 -7.83 5.82
N HIS A 38 -10.44 -7.07 5.35
CA HIS A 38 -11.26 -6.22 6.21
C HIS A 38 -11.87 -7.01 7.38
N ASP A 39 -12.39 -8.20 7.09
CA ASP A 39 -13.12 -9.01 8.06
C ASP A 39 -12.21 -9.99 8.84
N ARG A 40 -10.89 -9.94 8.60
CA ARG A 40 -9.92 -10.81 9.27
C ARG A 40 -9.51 -10.25 10.64
N THR A 41 -10.25 -10.67 11.66
CA THR A 41 -9.98 -10.31 13.06
C THR A 41 -8.64 -10.83 13.58
N ASP A 42 -8.08 -11.88 12.97
CA ASP A 42 -6.75 -12.39 13.33
C ASP A 42 -5.60 -11.49 12.86
N MET A 43 -5.88 -10.53 11.97
CA MET A 43 -4.93 -9.56 11.43
C MET A 43 -5.09 -8.14 12.00
N THR A 44 -5.85 -7.97 13.10
CA THR A 44 -6.00 -6.66 13.77
C THR A 44 -4.65 -6.06 14.16
N ASP A 45 -3.70 -6.89 14.60
CA ASP A 45 -2.28 -6.52 14.65
C ASP A 45 -1.52 -7.27 13.56
N SER A 46 -1.42 -6.61 12.40
CA SER A 46 -0.74 -7.17 11.23
C SER A 46 0.75 -7.44 11.48
N THR A 47 1.40 -6.68 12.37
CA THR A 47 2.82 -6.87 12.68
C THR A 47 3.02 -8.16 13.47
N THR A 48 2.20 -8.37 14.50
CA THR A 48 2.23 -9.60 15.30
C THR A 48 1.81 -10.81 14.46
N TRP A 49 0.80 -10.66 13.60
CA TRP A 49 0.36 -11.72 12.68
C TRP A 49 1.49 -12.19 11.74
N VAL A 50 2.15 -11.27 11.02
CA VAL A 50 3.26 -11.61 10.10
C VAL A 50 4.39 -12.30 10.85
N ARG A 51 4.78 -11.79 12.03
CA ARG A 51 5.86 -12.39 12.84
C ARG A 51 5.51 -13.82 13.26
N THR A 52 4.27 -14.05 13.66
CA THR A 52 3.78 -15.37 14.09
C THR A 52 3.79 -16.35 12.93
N VAL A 53 3.23 -15.97 11.78
CA VAL A 53 3.24 -16.80 10.56
C VAL A 53 4.66 -17.14 10.14
N ARG A 54 5.56 -16.16 10.13
CA ARG A 54 6.96 -16.39 9.76
C ARG A 54 7.65 -17.38 10.69
N ALA A 55 7.47 -17.24 12.01
CA ALA A 55 8.07 -18.16 12.97
C ALA A 55 7.49 -19.59 12.85
N ARG A 56 6.19 -19.71 12.56
CA ARG A 56 5.51 -21.00 12.44
C ARG A 56 5.89 -21.76 11.16
N GLU A 57 5.91 -21.05 10.03
CA GLU A 57 6.00 -21.71 8.73
C GLU A 57 7.43 -21.72 8.18
N TRP A 58 8.25 -20.74 8.55
CA TRP A 58 9.58 -20.50 7.98
C TRP A 58 10.69 -20.42 9.04
N GLY A 59 10.36 -20.70 10.31
CA GLY A 59 11.26 -20.69 11.47
C GLY A 59 12.04 -21.99 11.65
#